data_AF-X0YBN5-F1
#
_entry.id   AF-X0YBN5-F1
#
_cell.length_a   1.000
_cell.length_b   1.000
_cell.length_c   1.000
_cell.angle_alpha   90.00
_cell.angle_beta   90.00
_cell.angle_gamma   90.00
#
_symmetry.space_group_name_H-M   'P 1'
#
loop_
_entity.id
_entity.type
_entity.pdbx_description
1 polymer ?
#
loop_
_entity_poly.entity_id
_entity_poly.type
_entity_poly.pdbx_seq_one_letter_code
_entity_poly.pdbx_strand_id
1 'polypeptide(L)'
;MIKLEKRKASIQPIKTKLKISILDDQEISQINQNTRTVLEEVGVTFPSDKALKIFAEAGAKVDFETQLVKIPADLLDKYIKTSPRQYTLAGLRSELDVHLGSDEGTHFYCSGEAPKIVDYETGERRLSVKQDIANHARIADYLPIISLIWPSVSASDKGETSPLHGLEACFNNSEKHLESESVMDEISARYAVEMAIAVAGSEE
;
A
#
# COMPACT_ATOMS: atom_id res chain seq x y z
N MET A 1 24.65 14.96 20.19
CA MET A 1 23.92 15.65 19.10
C MET A 1 24.44 15.09 17.80
N ILE A 2 23.69 14.22 17.13
CA ILE A 2 24.13 13.60 15.86
C ILE A 2 24.13 14.71 14.81
N LYS A 3 25.29 15.02 14.22
CA LYS A 3 25.37 15.96 13.09
C LYS A 3 24.58 15.34 11.93
N LEU A 4 23.50 16.00 11.52
CA LEU A 4 22.53 15.52 10.53
C LEU A 4 23.05 15.49 9.09
N GLU A 5 24.28 15.95 8.83
CA GLU A 5 24.78 16.24 7.48
C GLU A 5 25.24 15.01 6.67
N LYS A 6 25.17 13.79 7.22
CA LYS A 6 25.71 12.57 6.57
C LYS A 6 24.88 11.31 6.71
N ARG A 7 23.69 11.36 7.30
CA ARG A 7 22.91 10.15 7.53
C ARG A 7 22.12 9.81 6.26
N LYS A 8 22.43 8.66 5.66
CA LYS A 8 21.58 8.04 4.63
C LYS A 8 20.40 7.32 5.28
N ALA A 9 19.32 7.14 4.54
CA ALA A 9 18.20 6.32 4.96
C ALA A 9 18.68 4.91 5.34
N SER A 10 17.99 4.30 6.31
CA SER A 10 18.25 2.94 6.77
C SER A 10 16.96 2.31 7.27
N ILE A 11 16.87 0.98 7.25
CA ILE A 11 15.72 0.22 7.74
C ILE A 11 16.18 -0.75 8.82
N GLN A 12 15.44 -0.81 9.93
CA GLN A 12 15.67 -1.72 11.04
C GLN A 12 14.32 -2.32 11.47
N PRO A 13 13.90 -3.46 10.89
CA PRO A 13 12.64 -4.10 11.24
C PRO A 13 12.67 -4.63 12.69
N ILE A 14 11.50 -4.69 13.32
CA ILE A 14 11.38 -5.24 14.67
C ILE A 14 11.36 -6.77 14.58
N LYS A 15 12.32 -7.42 15.23
CA LYS A 15 12.33 -8.88 15.40
C LYS A 15 11.71 -9.23 16.75
N THR A 16 10.53 -9.86 16.72
CA THR A 16 9.89 -10.40 17.91
C THR A 16 9.99 -11.92 17.96
N LYS A 17 10.23 -12.47 19.15
CA LYS A 17 10.12 -13.91 19.40
C LYS A 17 8.70 -14.33 19.76
N LEU A 18 7.82 -13.36 20.03
CA LEU A 18 6.45 -13.60 20.45
C LEU A 18 5.59 -13.93 19.22
N LYS A 19 5.05 -15.14 19.16
CA LYS A 19 3.99 -15.54 18.24
C LYS A 19 2.77 -15.92 19.08
N ILE A 20 1.67 -15.22 18.89
CA ILE A 20 0.40 -15.49 19.57
C ILE A 20 -0.53 -16.15 18.55
N SER A 21 -0.95 -17.38 18.81
CA SER A 21 -2.06 -18.01 18.09
C SER A 21 -3.28 -17.97 18.98
N ILE A 22 -4.33 -17.29 18.53
CA ILE A 22 -5.60 -17.18 19.26
C ILE A 22 -6.59 -18.26 18.80
N LEU A 23 -6.49 -18.64 17.51
CA LEU A 23 -7.37 -19.62 16.88
C LEU A 23 -6.67 -20.97 16.76
N ASP A 24 -7.46 -22.04 16.86
CA ASP A 24 -7.03 -23.40 16.52
C ASP A 24 -7.23 -23.74 15.03
N ASP A 25 -6.73 -24.89 14.60
CA ASP A 25 -6.80 -25.33 13.20
C ASP A 25 -8.25 -25.54 12.71
N GLN A 26 -9.15 -25.95 13.60
CA GLN A 26 -10.55 -26.16 13.28
C GLN A 26 -11.26 -24.82 13.06
N GLU A 27 -11.01 -23.83 13.91
CA GLU A 27 -11.53 -22.47 13.77
C GLU A 27 -11.01 -21.80 12.50
N ILE A 28 -9.72 -21.95 12.20
CA ILE A 28 -9.12 -21.44 10.95
C ILE A 28 -9.78 -22.10 9.73
N SER A 29 -9.95 -23.43 9.75
CA SER A 29 -10.63 -24.16 8.67
C SER A 29 -12.09 -23.70 8.51
N GLN A 30 -12.79 -23.44 9.62
CA GLN A 30 -14.17 -22.99 9.59
C GLN A 30 -14.30 -21.58 8.98
N ILE A 31 -13.42 -20.65 9.36
CA ILE A 31 -13.38 -19.30 8.77
C ILE A 31 -13.12 -19.41 7.26
N ASN A 32 -12.12 -20.20 6.88
CA ASN A 32 -11.72 -20.41 5.50
C ASN A 32 -12.88 -20.97 4.63
N GLN A 33 -13.61 -21.96 5.15
CA GLN A 33 -14.78 -22.54 4.49
C GLN A 33 -15.95 -21.54 4.41
N ASN A 34 -16.23 -20.83 5.50
CA ASN A 34 -17.31 -19.83 5.52
C ASN A 34 -17.03 -18.67 4.55
N THR A 35 -15.78 -18.22 4.44
CA THR A 35 -15.39 -17.21 3.44
C THR A 35 -15.67 -17.69 2.02
N ARG A 36 -15.36 -18.96 1.69
CA ARG A 36 -15.68 -19.54 0.38
C ARG A 36 -17.18 -19.57 0.13
N THR A 37 -17.97 -20.02 1.10
CA THR A 37 -19.43 -20.02 1.01
C THR A 37 -19.99 -18.62 0.78
N VAL A 38 -19.49 -17.59 1.48
CA VAL A 38 -19.93 -16.20 1.26
C VAL A 38 -19.59 -15.73 -0.16
N LEU A 39 -18.36 -15.96 -0.63
CA LEU A 39 -17.95 -15.55 -1.97
C LEU A 39 -18.72 -16.28 -3.08
N GLU A 40 -19.09 -17.54 -2.87
CA GLU A 40 -19.79 -18.36 -3.86
C GLU A 40 -21.32 -18.15 -3.85
N GLU A 41 -21.93 -18.03 -2.67
CA GLU A 41 -23.40 -17.97 -2.53
C GLU A 41 -23.91 -16.53 -2.47
N VAL A 42 -23.21 -15.63 -1.77
CA VAL A 42 -23.60 -14.22 -1.61
C VAL A 42 -22.96 -13.37 -2.71
N GLY A 43 -21.63 -13.47 -2.86
CA GLY A 43 -20.86 -12.69 -3.83
C GLY A 43 -20.49 -11.29 -3.36
N VAL A 44 -19.85 -10.52 -4.25
CA VAL A 44 -19.37 -9.15 -4.01
C VAL A 44 -19.72 -8.28 -5.21
N THR A 45 -20.18 -7.04 -4.97
CA THR A 45 -20.49 -6.08 -6.04
C THR A 45 -19.23 -5.36 -6.51
N PHE A 46 -19.02 -5.33 -7.82
CA PHE A 46 -17.89 -4.65 -8.46
C PHE A 46 -18.39 -3.58 -9.46
N PRO A 47 -18.34 -2.28 -9.12
CA PRO A 47 -18.82 -1.21 -9.99
C PRO A 47 -17.82 -0.86 -11.10
N SER A 48 -17.42 -1.86 -11.89
CA SER A 48 -16.47 -1.71 -12.99
C SER A 48 -16.70 -2.80 -14.04
N ASP A 49 -17.16 -2.40 -15.23
CA ASP A 49 -17.35 -3.32 -16.37
C ASP A 49 -16.08 -4.09 -16.73
N LYS A 50 -14.91 -3.46 -16.54
CA LYS A 50 -13.60 -4.09 -16.75
C LYS A 50 -13.38 -5.24 -15.76
N ALA A 51 -13.64 -5.02 -14.47
CA ALA A 51 -13.52 -6.05 -13.44
C ALA A 51 -14.53 -7.20 -13.69
N LEU A 52 -15.78 -6.87 -14.01
CA LEU A 52 -16.82 -7.86 -14.30
C LEU A 52 -16.44 -8.79 -15.47
N LYS A 53 -15.87 -8.23 -16.55
CA LYS A 53 -15.37 -9.00 -17.70
C LYS A 53 -14.22 -9.93 -17.30
N ILE A 54 -13.25 -9.44 -16.53
CA ILE A 54 -12.12 -10.26 -16.03
C ILE A 54 -12.64 -11.44 -15.20
N PHE A 55 -13.60 -11.20 -14.31
CA PHE A 55 -14.21 -12.28 -13.51
C PHE A 55 -14.98 -13.29 -14.38
N ALA A 56 -15.77 -12.81 -15.35
CA ALA A 56 -16.51 -13.68 -16.26
C ALA A 56 -15.57 -14.55 -17.12
N GLU A 57 -14.51 -13.96 -17.68
CA GLU A 57 -13.48 -14.66 -18.45
C GLU A 57 -12.72 -15.70 -17.61
N ALA A 58 -12.50 -15.40 -16.32
CA ALA A 58 -11.91 -16.33 -15.38
C ALA A 58 -12.85 -17.51 -15.02
N GLY A 59 -14.15 -17.40 -15.28
CA GLY A 59 -15.16 -18.43 -14.99
C GLY A 59 -16.00 -18.18 -13.74
N ALA A 60 -15.98 -16.97 -13.18
CA ALA A 60 -16.89 -16.59 -12.11
C ALA A 60 -18.32 -16.39 -12.63
N LYS A 61 -19.31 -16.49 -11.73
CA LYS A 61 -20.72 -16.20 -12.07
C LYS A 61 -20.94 -14.70 -11.90
N VAL A 62 -21.17 -14.01 -13.01
CA VAL A 62 -21.30 -12.54 -13.03
C VAL A 62 -22.70 -12.15 -13.47
N ASP A 63 -23.37 -11.35 -12.65
CA ASP A 63 -24.56 -10.60 -13.02
C ASP A 63 -24.13 -9.19 -13.41
N PHE A 64 -24.22 -8.88 -14.70
CA PHE A 64 -23.81 -7.57 -15.23
C PHE A 64 -24.83 -6.46 -14.94
N GLU A 65 -26.10 -6.80 -14.66
CA GLU A 65 -27.12 -5.81 -14.34
C GLU A 65 -26.97 -5.33 -12.89
N THR A 66 -26.77 -6.26 -11.96
CA THR A 66 -26.56 -5.94 -10.53
C THR A 66 -25.10 -5.73 -10.16
N GLN A 67 -24.18 -5.96 -11.12
CA GLN A 67 -22.73 -5.90 -10.94
C GLN A 67 -22.22 -6.85 -9.85
N LEU A 68 -22.94 -7.94 -9.59
CA LEU A 68 -22.63 -8.92 -8.56
C LEU A 68 -21.76 -10.04 -9.13
N VAL A 69 -20.64 -10.32 -8.48
CA VAL A 69 -19.74 -11.43 -8.82
C VAL A 69 -19.80 -12.47 -7.71
N LYS A 70 -20.13 -13.70 -8.08
CA LYS A 70 -20.02 -14.89 -7.22
C LYS A 70 -18.83 -15.73 -7.68
N ILE A 71 -17.91 -16.00 -6.76
CA ILE A 71 -16.62 -16.64 -7.03
C ILE A 71 -16.69 -18.09 -6.50
N PRO A 72 -16.72 -19.10 -7.37
CA PRO A 72 -16.66 -20.50 -6.96
C PRO A 72 -15.40 -20.82 -6.14
N ALA A 73 -15.51 -21.71 -5.15
CA ALA A 73 -14.39 -22.06 -4.27
C ALA A 73 -13.17 -22.63 -5.02
N ASP A 74 -13.40 -23.47 -6.03
CA ASP A 74 -12.35 -24.06 -6.87
C ASP A 74 -11.63 -22.99 -7.71
N LEU A 75 -12.38 -21.99 -8.20
CA LEU A 75 -11.82 -20.84 -8.90
C LEU A 75 -10.94 -19.99 -7.97
N LEU A 76 -11.42 -19.69 -6.76
CA LEU A 76 -10.64 -18.98 -5.75
C LEU A 76 -9.34 -19.73 -5.42
N ASP A 77 -9.44 -21.03 -5.15
CA ASP A 77 -8.31 -21.88 -4.80
C ASP A 77 -7.28 -21.98 -5.92
N LYS A 78 -7.73 -21.95 -7.19
CA LYS A 78 -6.84 -21.92 -8.36
C LYS A 78 -6.00 -20.64 -8.37
N TYR A 79 -6.61 -19.48 -8.20
CA TYR A 79 -5.90 -18.21 -8.33
C TYR A 79 -5.08 -17.83 -7.09
N ILE A 80 -5.56 -18.14 -5.88
CA ILE A 80 -4.80 -17.81 -4.66
C ILE A 80 -3.44 -18.54 -4.59
N LYS A 81 -3.34 -19.73 -5.21
CA LYS A 81 -2.09 -20.48 -5.33
C LYS A 81 -1.05 -19.82 -6.24
N THR A 82 -1.47 -18.89 -7.11
CA THR A 82 -0.55 -18.14 -7.98
C THR A 82 0.10 -16.96 -7.28
N SER A 83 -0.44 -16.56 -6.12
CA SER A 83 0.09 -15.43 -5.36
C SER A 83 1.45 -15.76 -4.73
N PRO A 84 2.45 -14.87 -4.85
CA PRO A 84 3.75 -15.08 -4.22
C PRO A 84 3.63 -15.04 -2.70
N ARG A 85 4.35 -15.92 -2.00
CA ARG A 85 4.42 -15.92 -0.53
C ARG A 85 5.35 -14.83 0.01
N GLN A 86 6.28 -14.38 -0.81
CA GLN A 86 7.28 -13.37 -0.51
C GLN A 86 7.49 -12.49 -1.74
N TYR A 87 7.63 -11.19 -1.53
CA TYR A 87 7.92 -10.24 -2.59
C TYR A 87 8.71 -9.06 -2.03
N THR A 88 9.40 -8.34 -2.91
CA THR A 88 10.26 -7.21 -2.54
C THR A 88 9.54 -5.90 -2.82
N LEU A 89 9.53 -5.02 -1.83
CA LEU A 89 9.21 -3.61 -1.99
C LEU A 89 10.52 -2.85 -2.14
N ALA A 90 10.83 -2.42 -3.36
CA ALA A 90 12.12 -1.84 -3.71
C ALA A 90 12.28 -0.42 -3.16
N GLY A 91 13.40 -0.18 -2.47
CA GLY A 91 13.84 1.19 -2.18
C GLY A 91 14.63 1.77 -3.36
N LEU A 92 15.01 3.03 -3.28
CA LEU A 92 15.89 3.66 -4.28
C LEU A 92 17.28 2.99 -4.35
N ARG A 93 17.69 2.38 -3.24
CA ARG A 93 18.91 1.56 -3.15
C ARG A 93 18.56 0.20 -2.60
N SER A 94 19.22 -0.84 -3.05
CA SER A 94 18.95 -2.22 -2.63
C SER A 94 19.12 -2.46 -1.13
N GLU A 95 19.87 -1.62 -0.40
CA GLU A 95 19.96 -1.72 1.07
C GLU A 95 18.69 -1.24 1.80
N LEU A 96 17.73 -0.68 1.06
CA LEU A 96 16.43 -0.21 1.53
C LEU A 96 15.28 -1.07 1.00
N ASP A 97 15.59 -2.19 0.34
CA ASP A 97 14.60 -3.16 -0.06
C ASP A 97 13.96 -3.81 1.18
N VAL A 98 12.65 -4.02 1.10
CA VAL A 98 11.87 -4.68 2.14
C VAL A 98 11.33 -5.99 1.59
N HIS A 99 11.74 -7.11 2.18
CA HIS A 99 11.29 -8.44 1.77
C HIS A 99 10.07 -8.87 2.59
N LEU A 100 8.87 -8.53 2.09
CA LEU A 100 7.61 -8.88 2.76
C LEU A 100 7.38 -10.39 2.75
N GLY A 101 6.91 -10.93 3.88
CA GLY A 101 6.71 -12.36 4.10
C GLY A 101 8.00 -13.14 4.44
N SER A 102 9.14 -12.45 4.56
CA SER A 102 10.41 -13.04 5.03
C SER A 102 10.50 -13.12 6.56
N ASP A 103 11.56 -13.75 7.06
CA ASP A 103 11.88 -13.81 8.49
C ASP A 103 12.70 -12.58 8.97
N GLU A 104 12.76 -11.49 8.18
CA GLU A 104 13.53 -10.28 8.51
C GLU A 104 12.92 -9.47 9.66
N GLY A 105 11.61 -9.56 9.86
CA GLY A 105 10.89 -8.98 10.99
C GLY A 105 9.63 -8.23 10.59
N THR A 106 9.13 -7.42 11.52
CA THR A 106 7.97 -6.55 11.31
C THR A 106 8.44 -5.18 10.81
N HIS A 107 7.94 -4.80 9.64
CA HIS A 107 8.16 -3.50 9.03
C HIS A 107 7.04 -2.53 9.41
N PHE A 108 7.40 -1.28 9.71
CA PHE A 108 6.44 -0.21 10.00
C PHE A 108 6.45 0.82 8.89
N TYR A 109 5.33 1.48 8.70
CA TYR A 109 5.16 2.54 7.71
C TYR A 109 4.25 3.63 8.28
N CYS A 110 4.21 4.78 7.61
CA CYS A 110 3.35 5.89 8.02
C CYS A 110 1.87 5.57 7.70
N SER A 111 0.95 5.97 8.58
CA SER A 111 -0.47 6.07 8.19
C SER A 111 -0.62 7.09 7.06
N GLY A 112 -1.62 6.91 6.19
CA GLY A 112 -1.83 7.69 4.97
C GLY A 112 -2.91 8.78 5.03
N GLU A 113 -2.77 9.76 4.13
CA GLU A 113 -3.83 10.57 3.50
C GLU A 113 -4.84 11.29 4.41
N ALA A 114 -4.42 11.69 5.62
CA ALA A 114 -5.26 12.55 6.44
C ALA A 114 -5.43 13.94 5.77
N PRO A 115 -6.66 14.48 5.64
CA PRO A 115 -6.89 15.76 4.96
C PRO A 115 -6.48 16.98 5.82
N LYS A 116 -6.21 16.78 7.11
CA LYS A 116 -5.91 17.84 8.07
C LYS A 116 -4.74 17.45 8.95
N ILE A 117 -3.94 18.45 9.30
CA ILE A 117 -2.80 18.36 10.21
C ILE A 117 -2.99 19.33 11.37
N VAL A 118 -2.35 19.04 12.50
CA VAL A 118 -2.10 20.04 13.55
C VAL A 118 -0.73 20.65 13.28
N ASP A 119 -0.71 21.93 12.95
CA ASP A 119 0.53 22.65 12.70
C ASP A 119 1.42 22.64 13.95
N TYR A 120 2.67 22.21 13.81
CA TYR A 120 3.55 22.01 14.97
C TYR A 120 4.09 23.33 15.54
N GLU A 121 4.04 24.43 14.78
CA GLU A 121 4.46 25.75 15.24
C GLU A 121 3.32 26.48 15.95
N THR A 122 2.11 26.45 15.36
CA THR A 122 0.96 27.20 15.89
C THR A 122 0.04 26.38 16.80
N GLY A 123 0.07 25.05 16.68
CA GLY A 123 -0.87 24.14 17.35
C GLY A 123 -2.27 24.13 16.73
N GLU A 124 -2.49 24.84 15.63
CA GLU A 124 -3.81 24.94 15.00
C GLU A 124 -4.07 23.81 14.00
N ARG A 125 -5.33 23.36 13.91
CA ARG A 125 -5.75 22.38 12.92
C ARG A 125 -6.06 23.08 11.59
N ARG A 126 -5.36 22.70 10.53
CA ARG A 126 -5.56 23.22 9.16
C ARG A 126 -5.63 22.09 8.13
N LEU A 127 -6.04 22.42 6.91
CA LEU A 127 -5.85 21.52 5.78
C LEU A 127 -4.35 21.30 5.57
N SER A 128 -3.99 20.07 5.22
CA SER A 128 -2.62 19.74 4.84
C SER A 128 -2.32 20.26 3.43
N VAL A 129 -1.04 20.52 3.20
CA VAL A 129 -0.50 20.92 1.90
C VAL A 129 0.65 20.00 1.51
N LYS A 130 1.04 20.00 0.24
CA LYS A 130 2.16 19.19 -0.27
C LYS A 130 3.44 19.32 0.57
N GLN A 131 3.71 20.51 1.12
CA GLN A 131 4.88 20.74 1.96
C GLN A 131 4.86 19.92 3.27
N ASP A 132 3.68 19.65 3.83
CA ASP A 132 3.55 18.80 5.02
C ASP A 132 3.97 17.35 4.70
N ILE A 133 3.58 16.84 3.51
CA ILE A 133 4.00 15.52 3.03
C ILE A 133 5.52 15.45 2.92
N ALA A 134 6.15 16.45 2.29
CA ALA A 134 7.60 16.51 2.17
C ALA A 134 8.30 16.52 3.54
N ASN A 135 7.75 17.25 4.52
CA ASN A 135 8.29 17.30 5.88
C ASN A 135 8.14 15.95 6.59
N HIS A 136 6.98 15.31 6.50
CA HIS A 136 6.75 13.99 7.07
C HIS A 136 7.62 12.91 6.41
N ALA A 137 7.80 12.97 5.09
CA ALA A 137 8.68 12.06 4.35
C ALA A 137 10.13 12.13 4.88
N ARG A 138 10.67 13.33 5.16
CA ARG A 138 12.01 13.48 5.75
C ARG A 138 12.11 12.87 7.14
N ILE A 139 11.09 13.04 7.97
CA ILE A 139 11.03 12.45 9.31
C ILE A 139 11.03 10.93 9.20
N ALA A 140 10.19 10.40 8.32
CA ALA A 140 10.05 8.98 8.06
C ALA A 140 11.35 8.38 7.49
N ASP A 141 12.02 9.07 6.56
CA ASP A 141 13.31 8.69 6.01
C ASP A 141 14.39 8.58 7.09
N TYR A 142 14.43 9.57 8.00
CA TYR A 142 15.40 9.61 9.10
C TYR A 142 15.26 8.46 10.11
N LEU A 143 14.04 7.95 10.32
CA LEU A 143 13.72 6.95 11.35
C LEU A 143 13.92 5.51 10.82
N PRO A 144 14.84 4.71 11.38
CA PRO A 144 15.08 3.35 10.89
C PRO A 144 13.93 2.38 11.07
N ILE A 145 13.09 2.63 12.08
CA ILE A 145 11.92 1.80 12.36
C ILE A 145 10.87 1.89 11.25
N ILE A 146 10.81 3.03 10.55
CA ILE A 146 9.92 3.22 9.41
C ILE A 146 10.62 2.65 8.18
N SER A 147 10.08 1.57 7.64
CA SER A 147 10.63 0.83 6.50
C SER A 147 10.09 1.34 5.16
N LEU A 148 8.83 1.79 5.14
CA LEU A 148 8.12 2.21 3.93
C LEU A 148 7.49 3.58 4.15
N ILE A 149 7.30 4.33 3.07
CA ILE A 149 6.69 5.65 3.07
C ILE A 149 5.30 5.55 2.47
N TRP A 150 4.38 6.26 3.10
CA TRP A 150 3.06 6.57 2.58
C TRP A 150 2.88 8.08 2.73
N PRO A 151 2.32 8.80 1.75
CA PRO A 151 1.89 10.18 1.94
C PRO A 151 0.94 10.28 3.14
N SER A 152 1.42 10.79 4.27
CA SER A 152 0.67 10.70 5.54
C SER A 152 -0.47 11.69 5.68
N VAL A 153 -0.49 12.68 4.80
CA VAL A 153 -1.53 13.69 4.67
C VAL A 153 -1.75 13.97 3.19
N SER A 154 -2.88 14.58 2.84
CA SER A 154 -3.18 14.90 1.44
C SER A 154 -2.60 16.25 1.01
N ALA A 155 -2.23 16.36 -0.27
CA ALA A 155 -1.78 17.61 -0.89
C ALA A 155 -2.99 18.46 -1.31
N SER A 156 -3.80 18.90 -0.34
CA SER A 156 -5.08 19.59 -0.62
C SER A 156 -4.91 20.91 -1.40
N ASP A 157 -3.71 21.48 -1.44
CA ASP A 157 -3.35 22.65 -2.26
C ASP A 157 -3.15 22.33 -3.76
N LYS A 158 -3.34 21.07 -4.16
CA LYS A 158 -3.10 20.59 -5.54
C LYS A 158 -4.35 20.09 -6.26
N GLY A 159 -5.52 20.18 -5.64
CA GLY A 159 -6.78 19.78 -6.27
C GLY A 159 -6.77 18.32 -6.73
N GLU A 160 -7.25 18.06 -7.93
CA GLU A 160 -7.41 16.70 -8.49
C GLU A 160 -6.09 15.94 -8.64
N THR A 161 -4.95 16.63 -8.79
CA THR A 161 -3.63 16.00 -8.90
C THR A 161 -2.94 15.80 -7.54
N SER A 162 -3.66 15.98 -6.44
CA SER A 162 -3.16 15.75 -5.08
C SER A 162 -2.42 14.40 -4.91
N PRO A 163 -2.94 13.26 -5.39
CA PRO A 163 -2.26 11.97 -5.25
C PRO A 163 -0.86 11.96 -5.88
N LEU A 164 -0.73 12.46 -7.11
CA LEU A 164 0.55 12.50 -7.83
C LEU A 164 1.55 13.46 -7.17
N HIS A 165 1.07 14.61 -6.68
CA HIS A 165 1.93 15.52 -5.93
C HIS A 165 2.34 14.97 -4.56
N GLY A 166 1.51 14.13 -3.95
CA GLY A 166 1.87 13.36 -2.76
C GLY A 166 3.03 12.40 -3.07
N LEU A 167 2.93 11.64 -4.15
CA LEU A 167 4.01 10.77 -4.61
C LEU A 167 5.31 11.54 -4.87
N GLU A 168 5.21 12.63 -5.64
CA GLU A 168 6.34 13.49 -5.99
C GLU A 168 7.03 14.07 -4.74
N ALA A 169 6.24 14.48 -3.74
CA ALA A 169 6.78 14.96 -2.48
C ALA A 169 7.54 13.87 -1.72
N CYS A 170 7.03 12.64 -1.70
CA CYS A 170 7.72 11.51 -1.07
C CYS A 170 9.00 11.11 -1.82
N PHE A 171 8.95 10.94 -3.15
CA PHE A 171 10.13 10.59 -3.96
C PHE A 171 11.28 11.59 -3.82
N ASN A 172 10.97 12.90 -3.71
CA ASN A 172 11.99 13.92 -3.54
C ASN A 172 12.57 14.00 -2.11
N ASN A 173 12.02 13.27 -1.14
CA ASN A 173 12.36 13.44 0.28
C ASN A 173 12.60 12.13 1.04
N SER A 174 12.55 10.97 0.36
CA SER A 174 12.96 9.70 0.95
C SER A 174 13.55 8.76 -0.11
N GLU A 175 14.49 7.93 0.33
CA GLU A 175 15.07 6.85 -0.49
C GLU A 175 14.34 5.50 -0.29
N LYS A 176 13.38 5.42 0.63
CA LYS A 176 12.66 4.18 0.97
C LYS A 176 11.52 3.91 -0.01
N HIS A 177 11.03 2.68 -0.05
CA HIS A 177 9.88 2.32 -0.87
C HIS A 177 8.66 3.20 -0.55
N LEU A 178 7.90 3.55 -1.59
CA LEU A 178 6.74 4.43 -1.51
C LEU A 178 5.47 3.69 -1.97
N GLU A 179 4.44 3.75 -1.13
CA GLU A 179 3.10 3.27 -1.42
C GLU A 179 2.09 4.42 -1.49
N SER A 180 0.97 4.19 -2.17
CA SER A 180 -0.15 5.14 -2.24
C SER A 180 -1.48 4.42 -2.45
N GLU A 181 -2.51 4.85 -1.70
CA GLU A 181 -3.91 4.46 -1.92
C GLU A 181 -4.73 5.52 -2.66
N SER A 182 -4.24 6.76 -2.73
CA SER A 182 -5.03 7.90 -3.24
C SER A 182 -5.03 7.99 -4.76
N VAL A 183 -4.19 7.18 -5.42
CA VAL A 183 -4.17 6.99 -6.87
C VAL A 183 -5.28 6.00 -7.24
N MET A 184 -6.48 6.51 -7.49
CA MET A 184 -7.71 5.70 -7.59
C MET A 184 -8.27 5.55 -9.00
N ASP A 185 -7.67 6.19 -10.01
CA ASP A 185 -8.14 6.14 -11.39
C ASP A 185 -7.04 5.68 -12.35
N GLU A 186 -7.45 5.23 -13.55
CA GLU A 186 -6.52 4.70 -14.56
C GLU A 186 -5.47 5.72 -14.99
N ILE A 187 -5.83 7.00 -15.10
CA ILE A 187 -4.93 8.04 -15.61
C ILE A 187 -3.88 8.35 -14.55
N SER A 188 -4.28 8.59 -13.31
CA SER A 188 -3.33 8.81 -12.21
C SER A 188 -2.47 7.58 -11.96
N ALA A 189 -3.00 6.37 -12.07
CA ALA A 189 -2.21 5.14 -11.96
C ALA A 189 -1.11 5.04 -13.01
N ARG A 190 -1.41 5.37 -14.27
CA ARG A 190 -0.39 5.43 -15.34
C ARG A 190 0.70 6.43 -15.01
N TYR A 191 0.35 7.66 -14.61
CA TYR A 191 1.37 8.66 -14.24
C TYR A 191 2.17 8.28 -13.00
N ALA A 192 1.56 7.62 -12.01
CA ALA A 192 2.30 7.10 -10.85
C ALA A 192 3.35 6.06 -11.25
N VAL A 193 3.02 5.18 -12.22
CA VAL A 193 3.98 4.22 -12.80
C VAL A 193 5.09 4.95 -13.56
N GLU A 194 4.77 5.93 -14.42
CA GLU A 194 5.79 6.73 -15.13
C GLU A 194 6.73 7.46 -14.17
N MET A 195 6.21 7.99 -13.06
CA MET A 195 7.02 8.61 -12.01
C MET A 195 7.96 7.59 -11.36
N ALA A 196 7.46 6.38 -11.05
CA ALA A 196 8.29 5.32 -10.48
C ALA A 196 9.40 4.87 -11.45
N ILE A 197 9.08 4.72 -12.75
CA ILE A 197 10.05 4.42 -13.81
C ILE A 197 11.12 5.51 -13.89
N ALA A 198 10.73 6.78 -13.86
CA ALA A 198 11.67 7.90 -13.90
C ALA A 198 12.62 7.92 -12.69
N VAL A 199 12.13 7.51 -11.51
CA VAL A 199 12.93 7.39 -10.28
C VAL A 199 13.85 6.18 -10.32
N ALA A 200 13.37 5.04 -10.83
CA ALA A 200 14.15 3.81 -10.97
C ALA A 200 15.24 3.93 -12.06
N GLY A 201 14.99 4.75 -13.09
CA GLY A 201 15.87 4.97 -14.23
C GLY A 201 15.54 4.14 -15.47
N SER A 202 14.72 3.09 -15.32
CA SER A 202 14.21 2.23 -16.40
C SER A 202 12.94 1.51 -15.98
N GLU A 203 12.26 0.90 -16.96
CA GLU A 203 11.11 0.00 -16.73
C GLU A 203 11.56 -1.42 -16.29
N GLU A 204 12.73 -1.86 -16.77
CA GLU A 204 13.44 -3.08 -16.34
C GLU A 204 14.08 -2.87 -14.97
#